data_AF-A0A7W1GGD2-F1
#
_entry.id   AF-A0A7W1GGD2-F1
#
_cell.length_a   1.000
_cell.length_b   1.000
_cell.length_c   1.000
_cell.angle_alpha   90.00
_cell.angle_beta   90.00
_cell.angle_gamma   90.00
#
_symmetry.space_group_name_H-M   'P 1'
#
loop_
_entity.id
_entity.type
_entity.pdbx_description
1 polymer ?
#
loop_
_entity_poly.entity_id
_entity_poly.type
_entity_poly.pdbx_seq_one_letter_code
_entity_poly.pdbx_strand_id
1 'polypeptide(L)' 'MRVYGDAAVVTGRWASKGTRKGKTFDDNERYTTVYVKRDGRWQIVSDHTSRIVQK' A
#
# COMPACT_ATOMS: atom_id res chain seq x y z
N MET A 1 1.36 8.57 -7.95
CA MET A 1 2.78 8.38 -7.58
C MET A 1 3.52 9.69 -7.77
N ARG A 2 4.35 10.09 -6.82
CA ARG A 2 5.18 11.29 -6.88
C ARG A 2 6.64 10.91 -6.58
N VAL A 3 7.58 11.48 -7.33
CA VAL A 3 9.02 11.20 -7.20
C VAL A 3 9.75 12.49 -6.82
N TYR A 4 10.68 12.39 -5.88
CA TYR A 4 11.47 13.46 -5.28
C TYR A 4 12.94 13.02 -5.25
N GLY A 5 13.65 13.20 -6.37
CA GLY A 5 15.01 12.66 -6.53
C GLY A 5 15.04 11.15 -6.32
N ASP A 6 15.79 10.69 -5.33
CA ASP A 6 15.91 9.28 -4.97
C ASP A 6 14.82 8.77 -4.01
N ALA A 7 13.78 9.57 -3.73
CA ALA A 7 12.62 9.14 -2.97
C ALA A 7 11.36 9.09 -3.84
N ALA A 8 10.47 8.14 -3.59
CA ALA A 8 9.16 8.09 -4.24
C ALA A 8 8.06 7.78 -3.21
N VAL A 9 6.93 8.47 -3.36
CA VAL A 9 5.72 8.23 -2.58
C VAL A 9 4.65 7.67 -3.49
N VAL A 10 4.22 6.44 -3.19
CA VAL A 10 3.16 5.74 -3.90
C VAL A 10 1.97 5.63 -2.97
N THR A 11 0.81 6.10 -3.43
CA THR A 11 -0.45 5.95 -2.71
C THR A 11 -1.41 5.15 -3.57
N GLY A 12 -2.20 4.28 -2.96
CA GLY A 12 -3.23 3.54 -3.68
C GLY A 12 -4.32 2.99 -2.78
N ARG A 13 -5.25 2.27 -3.42
CA ARG A 13 -6.32 1.54 -2.75
C ARG A 13 -6.15 0.07 -3.05
N TRP A 14 -6.30 -0.75 -2.02
CA TRP A 14 -6.37 -2.20 -2.15
C TRP A 14 -7.80 -2.65 -1.85
N ALA A 15 -8.36 -3.48 -2.70
CA ALA A 15 -9.66 -4.09 -2.50
C ALA A 15 -9.51 -5.60 -2.68
N SER A 16 -9.92 -6.36 -1.67
CA SER A 16 -9.83 -7.82 -1.70
C SER A 16 -11.10 -8.43 -1.14
N LYS A 17 -11.61 -9.42 -1.87
CA LYS A 17 -12.75 -10.22 -1.45
C LYS A 17 -12.34 -11.68 -1.45
N GLY A 18 -12.82 -12.44 -0.48
CA GLY A 18 -12.51 -13.87 -0.41
C GLY A 18 -13.08 -14.55 0.80
N THR A 19 -12.62 -15.77 1.04
CA THR A 19 -12.98 -16.56 2.21
C THR A 19 -11.71 -16.93 2.98
N ARG A 20 -11.65 -16.59 4.27
CA ARG A 20 -10.55 -16.93 5.16
C ARG A 20 -11.09 -17.68 6.36
N LYS A 21 -10.64 -18.92 6.55
CA LYS A 21 -11.11 -19.81 7.63
C LYS A 21 -12.65 -19.94 7.66
N GLY A 22 -13.25 -20.13 6.49
CA GLY A 22 -14.71 -20.28 6.33
C GLY A 22 -15.54 -19.00 6.49
N LYS A 23 -14.91 -17.84 6.76
CA LYS A 23 -15.59 -16.54 6.83
C LYS A 23 -15.30 -15.73 5.58
N THR A 24 -16.35 -15.21 4.96
CA THR A 24 -16.21 -14.25 3.86
C THR A 24 -15.66 -12.93 4.37
N PHE A 25 -14.84 -12.26 3.57
CA PHE A 25 -14.36 -10.90 3.84
C PHE A 25 -14.41 -10.05 2.58
N ASP A 26 -14.59 -8.75 2.77
CA ASP A 26 -14.57 -7.71 1.75
C ASP A 26 -13.76 -6.54 2.34
N ASP A 27 -12.43 -6.64 2.21
CA ASP A 27 -11.50 -5.68 2.80
C ASP A 27 -11.15 -4.61 1.76
N ASN A 28 -11.40 -3.36 2.15
CA ASN A 28 -11.00 -2.17 1.41
C ASN A 28 -10.00 -1.39 2.24
N GLU A 29 -8.85 -1.07 1.65
CA GLU A 29 -7.73 -0.43 2.34
C GLU A 29 -7.15 0.68 1.48
N ARG A 30 -6.57 1.69 2.13
CA ARG A 30 -5.72 2.69 1.49
C ARG A 30 -4.29 2.46 1.96
N TYR A 31 -3.33 2.64 1.08
CA TYR A 31 -1.92 2.50 1.42
C TYR A 31 -1.11 3.71 0.95
N THR A 32 -0.01 3.94 1.67
CA THR A 32 1.09 4.81 1.28
C THR A 32 2.39 4.03 1.45
N THR A 33 3.10 3.82 0.36
CA THR A 33 4.42 3.17 0.34
C THR A 33 5.47 4.19 -0.04
N VAL A 34 6.53 4.29 0.76
CA VAL A 34 7.69 5.14 0.49
C VAL A 34 8.84 4.27 0.00
N TYR A 35 9.38 4.64 -1.15
CA TYR A 35 10.56 4.01 -1.74
C TYR A 35 11.75 4.95 -1.67
N VAL A 36 12.94 4.38 -1.48
CA VAL A 36 14.21 5.07 -1.68
C VAL A 36 15.06 4.27 -2.68
N LYS A 37 15.68 4.96 -3.63
CA LYS A 37 16.63 4.37 -4.57
C LYS A 37 18.00 4.26 -3.89
N ARG A 38 18.49 3.03 -3.71
CA ARG A 38 19.82 2.73 -3.17
C ARG A 38 20.54 1.80 -4.13
N ASP A 39 21.76 2.13 -4.51
CA ASP A 39 22.57 1.35 -5.45
C ASP A 39 21.83 1.03 -6.76
N GLY A 40 21.14 2.04 -7.30
CA GLY A 40 20.37 1.91 -8.53
C GLY A 40 19.03 1.18 -8.40
N ARG A 41 18.68 0.64 -7.22
CA ARG A 41 17.45 -0.14 -7.00
C ARG A 41 16.49 0.57 -6.06
N TRP A 42 15.21 0.58 -6.41
CA TRP A 42 14.15 1.06 -5.53
C TRP A 42 13.87 0.03 -4.44
N GLN A 43 13.80 0.49 -3.20
CA GLN A 43 13.54 -0.34 -2.03
C GLN A 43 12.45 0.32 -1.18
N ILE A 44 11.52 -0.46 -0.65
CA ILE A 44 10.51 0.03 0.30
C ILE A 44 11.24 0.34 1.62
N VAL A 45 11.09 1.57 2.10
CA VAL A 45 11.63 1.99 3.41
C VAL A 45 10.53 2.25 4.44
N SER A 46 9.30 2.42 3.99
CA SER A 46 8.12 2.53 4.85
C SER A 46 6.87 2.12 4.08
N ASP A 47 5.96 1.43 4.75
CA ASP A 47 4.63 1.14 4.25
C ASP A 47 3.63 1.41 5.37
N HIS A 48 2.55 2.12 5.02
CA HIS A 48 1.42 2.33 5.91
C HIS A 48 0.14 1.99 5.19
N THR A 49 -0.65 1.10 5.78
CA THR A 49 -1.95 0.70 5.27
C THR A 49 -3.02 0.90 6.35
N SER A 50 -4.19 1.39 5.95
CA SER A 50 -5.36 1.50 6.84
C SER A 50 -6.65 1.10 6.14
N ARG A 51 -7.55 0.49 6.91
CA ARG A 51 -8.88 0.10 6.42
C ARG A 51 -9.71 1.32 6.08
N ILE A 52 -10.49 1.21 5.03
CA ILE A 52 -11.49 2.19 4.61
C ILE A 52 -12.82 1.69 5.15
N VAL A 53 -13.22 2.22 6.29
CA VAL A 53 -14.58 2.02 6.82
C VAL A 53 -15.52 2.89 5.99
N GLN A 54 -16.42 2.26 5.23
CA GLN A 54 -17.55 2.98 4.62
C GLN A 54 -18.56 3.32 5.73
N LYS A 55 -19.07 4.55 5.69
CA LYS A 55 -20.00 5.10 6.68
C LYS A 55 -21.44 4.75 6.31
#